data_AF-A0AAU3VL10-F1
#
_entry.id   AF-A0AAU3VL10-F1
#
_cell.length_a   1.000
_cell.length_b   1.000
_cell.length_c   1.000
_cell.angle_alpha   90.00
_cell.angle_beta   90.00
_cell.angle_gamma   90.00
#
_symmetry.space_group_name_H-M   'P 1'
#
loop_
_entity.id
_entity.type
_entity.pdbx_description
1 polymer ?
#
loop_
_entity_poly.entity_id
_entity_poly.type
_entity_poly.pdbx_seq_one_letter_code
_entity_poly.pdbx_strand_id
1 'polypeptide(L)'
;MPKVTPEYMEARRQQILDAARRCFLRDGFHSTSMQDLFAESGLSAGAVYRHFASKNEMITAIVEESVRDVLAMVQSVARNRPGGSFGDLMADVLEVVKVKTAEQSIAGLSVLAWSEALRNPSLARQLDDLMAQMRTALADVIREHQQSGTLPREVSPEAMAAAFMCMLPGYILQLAMDDSALDGVPGALRALWPAPATS
;
A
#
# COMPACT_ATOMS: atom_id res chain seq x y z
N MET A 1 -38.34 -9.39 -9.02
CA MET A 1 -37.01 -8.77 -9.21
C MET A 1 -36.01 -9.57 -8.39
N PRO A 2 -34.87 -10.04 -8.93
CA PRO A 2 -33.89 -10.74 -8.10
C PRO A 2 -33.35 -9.74 -7.06
N LYS A 3 -33.29 -10.14 -5.79
CA LYS A 3 -32.66 -9.33 -4.75
C LYS A 3 -31.18 -9.22 -5.10
N VAL A 4 -30.72 -7.99 -5.31
CA VAL A 4 -29.30 -7.69 -5.44
C VAL A 4 -28.63 -8.11 -4.13
N THR A 5 -27.75 -9.10 -4.18
CA THR A 5 -27.07 -9.61 -2.99
C THR A 5 -25.87 -8.73 -2.64
N PRO A 6 -25.41 -8.72 -1.38
CA PRO A 6 -24.20 -8.02 -0.98
C PRO A 6 -22.97 -8.43 -1.82
N GLU A 7 -22.84 -9.71 -2.15
CA GLU A 7 -21.73 -10.22 -2.98
C GLU A 7 -21.76 -9.63 -4.40
N TYR A 8 -22.96 -9.49 -4.98
CA TYR A 8 -23.10 -8.85 -6.28
C TYR A 8 -22.71 -7.37 -6.23
N MET A 9 -23.08 -6.65 -5.18
CA MET A 9 -22.71 -5.25 -5.02
C MET A 9 -21.20 -5.07 -4.87
N GLU A 10 -20.56 -5.94 -4.09
CA GLU A 10 -19.11 -5.89 -3.92
C GLU A 10 -18.37 -6.24 -5.21
N ALA A 11 -18.82 -7.25 -5.95
CA ALA A 11 -18.25 -7.58 -7.25
C ALA A 11 -18.35 -6.41 -8.25
N ARG A 12 -19.47 -5.67 -8.25
CA ARG A 12 -19.62 -4.46 -9.07
C ARG A 12 -18.74 -3.32 -8.60
N ARG A 13 -18.60 -3.13 -7.28
CA ARG A 13 -17.69 -2.14 -6.70
C ARG A 13 -16.25 -2.41 -7.18
N GLN A 14 -15.79 -3.66 -7.09
CA GLN A 14 -14.46 -4.05 -7.55
C GLN A 14 -14.25 -3.86 -9.05
N GLN A 15 -15.23 -4.25 -9.88
CA GLN A 15 -15.16 -4.02 -11.32
C GLN A 15 -14.98 -2.53 -11.67
N ILE A 16 -15.66 -1.64 -10.95
CA ILE A 16 -15.52 -0.19 -11.16
C ILE A 16 -14.12 0.28 -10.74
N LEU A 17 -13.61 -0.18 -9.60
CA LEU A 17 -12.27 0.20 -9.15
C LEU A 17 -11.18 -0.32 -10.09
N ASP A 18 -11.30 -1.54 -10.61
CA ASP A 18 -10.35 -2.09 -11.57
C ASP A 18 -10.34 -1.31 -12.89
N ALA A 19 -11.51 -0.86 -13.36
CA ALA A 19 -11.60 0.04 -14.49
C ALA A 19 -10.93 1.39 -14.19
N ALA A 20 -11.19 1.96 -13.02
CA ALA A 20 -10.57 3.21 -12.59
C ALA A 20 -9.04 3.11 -12.50
N ARG A 21 -8.50 2.01 -11.94
CA ARG A 21 -7.06 1.71 -11.91
C ARG A 21 -6.45 1.76 -13.31
N ARG A 22 -7.07 1.07 -14.28
CA ARG A 22 -6.59 1.04 -15.68
C ARG A 22 -6.63 2.42 -16.33
N CYS A 23 -7.73 3.15 -16.20
CA CYS A 23 -7.83 4.52 -16.73
C CYS A 23 -6.79 5.46 -16.11
N PHE A 24 -6.64 5.45 -14.78
CA PHE A 24 -5.72 6.37 -14.10
C PHE A 24 -4.26 6.07 -14.44
N LEU A 25 -3.88 4.80 -14.59
CA LEU A 25 -2.54 4.41 -15.02
C LEU A 25 -2.25 4.77 -16.47
N ARG A 26 -3.23 4.56 -17.36
CA ARG A 26 -3.06 4.79 -18.81
C ARG A 26 -3.08 6.28 -19.16
N ASP A 27 -4.05 7.02 -18.64
CA ASP A 27 -4.38 8.36 -19.11
C ASP A 27 -4.00 9.46 -18.08
N GLY A 28 -3.69 9.05 -16.85
CA GLY A 28 -3.47 9.95 -15.71
C GLY A 28 -4.78 10.40 -15.06
N PHE A 29 -4.75 10.63 -13.74
CA PHE A 29 -5.95 10.95 -12.96
C PHE A 29 -6.75 12.14 -13.47
N HIS A 30 -6.08 13.24 -13.88
CA HIS A 30 -6.76 14.44 -14.34
C HIS A 30 -7.39 14.29 -15.73
N SER A 31 -6.71 13.59 -16.66
CA SER A 31 -7.20 13.38 -18.02
C SER A 31 -8.35 12.39 -18.09
N THR A 32 -8.46 11.46 -17.12
CA THR A 32 -9.58 10.52 -17.03
C THR A 32 -10.89 11.25 -16.67
N SER A 33 -11.89 11.13 -17.54
CA SER A 33 -13.25 11.62 -17.28
C SER A 33 -14.15 10.53 -16.68
N MET A 34 -15.32 10.92 -16.16
CA MET A 34 -16.35 9.94 -15.76
C MET A 34 -16.85 9.10 -16.94
N GLN A 35 -16.88 9.65 -18.16
CA GLN A 35 -17.30 8.90 -19.35
C GLN A 35 -16.31 7.78 -19.68
N ASP A 36 -15.01 8.04 -19.55
CA ASP A 36 -13.97 7.02 -19.75
C ASP A 36 -14.14 5.88 -18.74
N LEU A 37 -14.44 6.21 -17.49
CA LEU A 37 -14.69 5.23 -16.42
C LEU A 37 -15.93 4.37 -16.69
N PHE A 38 -17.00 4.95 -17.24
CA PHE A 38 -18.19 4.19 -17.65
C PHE A 38 -17.85 3.23 -18.79
N ALA A 39 -17.13 3.72 -19.81
CA ALA A 39 -16.72 2.92 -20.96
C ALA A 39 -15.79 1.76 -20.55
N GLU A 40 -14.77 2.05 -19.75
CA GLU A 40 -13.77 1.07 -19.27
C GLU A 40 -14.37 0.02 -18.33
N SER A 41 -15.35 0.41 -17.51
CA SER A 41 -16.05 -0.55 -16.62
C SER A 41 -17.07 -1.41 -17.35
N GLY A 42 -17.55 -0.99 -18.54
CA GLY A 42 -18.64 -1.66 -19.24
C GLY A 42 -19.99 -1.57 -18.52
N LEU A 43 -20.14 -0.62 -17.60
CA LEU A 43 -21.36 -0.40 -16.80
C LEU A 43 -22.04 0.91 -17.21
N SER A 44 -23.35 0.99 -16.97
CA SER A 44 -24.08 2.25 -17.21
C SER A 44 -23.65 3.32 -16.20
N ALA A 45 -23.80 4.59 -16.58
CA ALA A 45 -23.54 5.72 -15.68
C ALA A 45 -24.28 5.59 -14.35
N GLY A 46 -25.57 5.24 -14.39
CA GLY A 46 -26.38 5.04 -13.19
C GLY A 46 -25.91 3.89 -12.29
N ALA A 47 -25.33 2.83 -12.88
CA ALA A 47 -24.73 1.75 -12.10
C ALA A 47 -23.45 2.22 -11.39
N VAL A 48 -22.57 2.96 -12.07
CA VAL A 48 -21.33 3.49 -11.49
C VAL A 48 -21.62 4.52 -10.40
N TYR A 49 -22.51 5.48 -10.66
CA TYR A 49 -22.93 6.50 -9.70
C TYR A 49 -23.62 5.93 -8.45
N ARG A 50 -24.10 4.68 -8.50
CA ARG A 50 -24.63 4.00 -7.32
C ARG A 50 -23.54 3.62 -6.30
N HIS A 51 -22.31 3.43 -6.77
CA HIS A 51 -21.17 3.04 -5.94
C HIS A 51 -20.25 4.23 -5.64
N PHE A 52 -20.03 5.11 -6.61
CA PHE A 52 -19.09 6.23 -6.48
C PHE A 52 -19.68 7.48 -7.13
N ALA A 53 -19.79 8.57 -6.35
CA ALA A 53 -20.28 9.85 -6.82
C ALA A 53 -19.25 10.57 -7.70
N SER A 54 -17.96 10.23 -7.58
CA SER A 54 -16.89 10.88 -8.34
C SER A 54 -15.64 10.00 -8.51
N LYS A 55 -14.79 10.35 -9.48
CA LYS A 55 -13.45 9.75 -9.63
C LYS A 55 -12.55 9.98 -8.40
N ASN A 56 -12.78 11.04 -7.63
CA ASN A 56 -12.09 11.29 -6.36
C ASN A 56 -12.40 10.19 -5.33
N GLU A 57 -13.66 9.78 -5.22
CA GLU A 57 -14.02 8.66 -4.33
C GLU A 57 -13.41 7.34 -4.79
N MET A 58 -13.30 7.13 -6.10
CA MET A 58 -12.66 5.92 -6.65
C MET A 58 -11.17 5.86 -6.34
N ILE A 59 -10.42 6.95 -6.54
CA ILE A 59 -8.98 6.95 -6.21
C ILE A 59 -8.76 6.79 -4.70
N THR A 60 -9.60 7.43 -3.87
CA THR A 60 -9.58 7.22 -2.42
C THR A 60 -9.76 5.75 -2.06
N ALA A 61 -10.80 5.10 -2.59
CA ALA A 61 -11.08 3.69 -2.29
C ALA A 61 -9.96 2.76 -2.78
N ILE A 62 -9.36 3.03 -3.94
CA ILE A 62 -8.20 2.29 -4.44
C ILE A 62 -7.04 2.36 -3.45
N VAL A 63 -6.79 3.54 -2.87
CA VAL A 63 -5.67 3.71 -1.93
C VAL A 63 -5.96 3.07 -0.59
N GLU A 64 -7.18 3.20 -0.08
CA GLU A 64 -7.62 2.50 1.14
C GLU A 64 -7.43 0.98 1.03
N GLU A 65 -7.80 0.39 -0.11
CA GLU A 65 -7.56 -1.03 -0.39
C GLU A 65 -6.06 -1.35 -0.44
N SER A 66 -5.28 -0.54 -1.14
CA SER A 66 -3.83 -0.75 -1.27
C SER A 66 -3.12 -0.69 0.09
N VAL A 67 -3.46 0.27 0.95
CA VAL A 67 -2.87 0.36 2.30
C VAL A 67 -3.33 -0.79 3.19
N ARG A 68 -4.61 -1.18 3.13
CA ARG A 68 -5.12 -2.32 3.88
C ARG A 68 -4.40 -3.61 3.51
N ASP A 69 -4.13 -3.82 2.22
CA ASP A 69 -3.39 -4.97 1.73
C ASP A 69 -1.94 -4.96 2.21
N VAL A 70 -1.26 -3.81 2.18
CA VAL A 70 0.10 -3.66 2.72
C VAL A 70 0.13 -3.92 4.23
N LEU A 71 -0.84 -3.39 4.99
CA LEU A 71 -0.91 -3.61 6.43
C LEU A 71 -1.15 -5.09 6.76
N ALA A 72 -2.12 -5.73 6.09
CA ALA A 72 -2.41 -7.15 6.27
C ALA A 72 -1.20 -8.02 5.93
N MET A 73 -0.46 -7.64 4.89
CA MET A 73 0.78 -8.28 4.48
C MET A 73 1.88 -8.13 5.52
N VAL A 74 2.18 -6.91 6.00
CA VAL A 74 3.18 -6.68 7.06
C VAL A 74 2.86 -7.52 8.29
N GLN A 75 1.60 -7.52 8.73
CA GLN A 75 1.16 -8.35 9.85
C GLN A 75 1.31 -9.85 9.56
N SER A 76 1.07 -10.28 8.32
CA SER A 76 1.26 -11.67 7.92
C SER A 76 2.74 -12.08 7.92
N VAL A 77 3.64 -11.24 7.40
CA VAL A 77 5.09 -11.50 7.42
C VAL A 77 5.61 -11.57 8.85
N ALA A 78 5.18 -10.63 9.71
CA ALA A 78 5.54 -10.63 11.13
C ALA A 78 5.10 -11.92 11.84
N ARG A 79 3.86 -12.38 11.60
CA ARG A 79 3.35 -13.64 12.19
C ARG A 79 4.06 -14.89 11.69
N ASN A 80 4.48 -14.91 10.42
CA ASN A 80 5.10 -16.08 9.79
C ASN A 80 6.60 -16.23 10.11
N ARG A 81 7.20 -15.28 10.82
CA ARG A 81 8.62 -15.26 11.20
C ARG A 81 8.81 -15.14 12.73
N PRO A 82 8.26 -16.04 13.56
CA PRO A 82 8.52 -15.99 15.00
C PRO A 82 10.02 -16.19 15.26
N GLY A 83 10.68 -15.19 15.86
CA GLY A 83 12.10 -15.23 16.20
C GLY A 83 13.08 -14.89 15.06
N GLY A 84 12.60 -14.41 13.91
CA GLY A 84 13.47 -13.87 12.84
C GLY A 84 14.13 -12.54 13.22
N SER A 85 15.16 -12.13 12.48
CA SER A 85 15.73 -10.79 12.66
C SER A 85 14.78 -9.72 12.13
N PHE A 86 14.86 -8.50 12.67
CA PHE A 86 14.10 -7.37 12.12
C PHE A 86 14.52 -7.06 10.67
N GLY A 87 15.79 -7.26 10.32
CA GLY A 87 16.28 -7.11 8.95
C GLY A 87 15.60 -8.07 7.98
N ASP A 88 15.41 -9.34 8.37
CA ASP A 88 14.65 -10.32 7.57
C ASP A 88 13.19 -9.91 7.40
N LEU A 89 12.54 -9.47 8.47
CA LEU A 89 11.16 -9.00 8.41
C LEU A 89 11.00 -7.84 7.42
N MET A 90 11.87 -6.84 7.48
CA MET A 90 11.82 -5.68 6.59
C MET A 90 12.17 -6.05 5.14
N ALA A 91 13.14 -6.95 4.93
CA ALA A 91 13.49 -7.46 3.63
C ALA A 91 12.31 -8.22 2.98
N ASP A 92 11.67 -9.11 3.73
CA ASP A 92 10.51 -9.87 3.27
C ASP A 92 9.33 -8.92 2.95
N VAL A 93 9.11 -7.86 3.74
CA VAL A 93 8.11 -6.83 3.43
C VAL A 93 8.39 -6.16 2.08
N LEU A 94 9.63 -5.74 1.82
CA LEU A 94 9.98 -5.12 0.53
C LEU A 94 9.86 -6.09 -0.65
N GLU A 95 10.24 -7.36 -0.47
CA GLU A 95 10.09 -8.39 -1.49
C GLU A 95 8.62 -8.59 -1.87
N VAL A 96 7.70 -8.66 -0.88
CA VAL A 96 6.28 -8.79 -1.20
C VAL A 96 5.71 -7.51 -1.85
N VAL A 97 6.15 -6.32 -1.42
CA VAL A 97 5.78 -5.06 -2.07
C VAL A 97 6.22 -5.06 -3.54
N LYS A 98 7.44 -5.52 -3.85
CA LYS A 98 7.95 -5.65 -5.22
C LYS A 98 7.08 -6.58 -6.06
N VAL A 99 6.78 -7.78 -5.56
CA VAL A 99 5.95 -8.77 -6.27
C VAL A 99 4.54 -8.22 -6.56
N LYS A 100 3.85 -7.68 -5.53
CA LYS A 100 2.50 -7.12 -5.70
C LYS A 100 2.49 -5.93 -6.66
N THR A 101 3.50 -5.08 -6.58
CA THR A 101 3.65 -3.95 -7.49
C THR A 101 3.75 -4.39 -8.95
N ALA A 102 4.57 -5.42 -9.21
CA ALA A 102 4.77 -5.97 -10.55
C ALA A 102 3.49 -6.63 -11.09
N GLU A 103 2.77 -7.38 -10.25
CA GLU A 103 1.55 -8.09 -10.66
C GLU A 103 0.35 -7.16 -10.92
N GLN A 104 0.24 -6.06 -10.16
CA GLN A 104 -0.99 -5.24 -10.10
C GLN A 104 -0.79 -3.79 -10.57
N SER A 105 0.41 -3.43 -11.04
CA SER A 105 0.77 -2.05 -11.44
C SER A 105 0.52 -1.01 -10.33
N ILE A 106 0.61 -1.43 -9.06
CA ILE A 106 0.22 -0.61 -7.90
C ILE A 106 1.14 0.59 -7.69
N ALA A 107 2.43 0.49 -8.00
CA ALA A 107 3.36 1.58 -7.70
C ALA A 107 3.02 2.88 -8.44
N GLY A 108 2.63 2.80 -9.71
CA GLY A 108 2.16 3.98 -10.45
C GLY A 108 0.93 4.62 -9.80
N LEU A 109 -0.02 3.81 -9.32
CA LEU A 109 -1.21 4.30 -8.61
C LEU A 109 -0.87 4.96 -7.28
N SER A 110 0.07 4.39 -6.51
CA SER A 110 0.54 5.00 -5.25
C SER A 110 1.16 6.37 -5.49
N VAL A 111 1.97 6.51 -6.55
CA VAL A 111 2.57 7.80 -6.93
C VAL A 111 1.50 8.81 -7.35
N LEU A 112 0.52 8.40 -8.15
CA LEU A 112 -0.61 9.26 -8.53
C LEU A 112 -1.42 9.70 -7.31
N ALA A 113 -1.66 8.78 -6.37
CA ALA A 113 -2.39 9.08 -5.14
C ALA A 113 -1.67 10.11 -4.27
N TRP A 114 -0.35 9.98 -4.07
CA TRP A 114 0.43 11.00 -3.35
C TRP A 114 0.40 12.35 -4.06
N SER A 115 0.51 12.35 -5.39
CA SER A 115 0.45 13.59 -6.18
C SER A 115 -0.90 14.30 -6.05
N GLU A 116 -2.00 13.53 -6.05
CA GLU A 116 -3.35 14.07 -5.88
C GLU A 116 -3.61 14.54 -4.44
N ALA A 117 -3.08 13.83 -3.43
CA ALA A 117 -3.22 14.21 -2.03
C ALA A 117 -2.65 15.61 -1.74
N LEU A 118 -1.61 16.04 -2.45
CA LEU A 118 -1.06 17.40 -2.34
C LEU A 118 -2.06 18.49 -2.76
N ARG A 119 -3.11 18.14 -3.50
CA ARG A 119 -4.11 19.06 -4.03
C ARG A 119 -5.53 18.80 -3.50
N ASN A 120 -5.76 17.65 -2.90
CA ASN A 120 -7.06 17.22 -2.37
C ASN A 120 -6.97 17.00 -0.84
N PRO A 121 -7.39 17.97 -0.01
CA PRO A 121 -7.32 17.87 1.45
C PRO A 121 -8.13 16.72 2.06
N SER A 122 -9.14 16.22 1.35
CA SER A 122 -9.91 15.06 1.80
C SER A 122 -9.10 13.78 1.64
N LEU A 123 -8.46 13.61 0.48
CA LEU A 123 -7.56 12.48 0.23
C LEU A 123 -6.33 12.54 1.15
N ALA A 124 -5.73 13.73 1.34
CA ALA A 124 -4.59 13.92 2.24
C ALA A 124 -4.86 13.41 3.65
N ARG A 125 -5.97 13.86 4.27
CA ARG A 125 -6.36 13.41 5.62
C ARG A 125 -6.56 11.91 5.71
N GLN A 126 -7.15 11.31 4.68
CA GLN A 126 -7.35 9.87 4.65
C GLN A 126 -6.03 9.11 4.52
N LEU A 127 -5.10 9.58 3.69
CA LEU A 127 -3.74 9.02 3.63
C LEU A 127 -3.01 9.19 4.97
N ASP A 128 -3.13 10.33 5.62
CA ASP A 128 -2.51 10.58 6.92
C ASP A 128 -3.02 9.60 7.98
N ASP A 129 -4.34 9.39 8.05
CA ASP A 129 -4.98 8.45 8.99
C ASP A 129 -4.54 7.01 8.72
N LEU A 130 -4.44 6.62 7.46
CA LEU A 130 -3.97 5.30 7.03
C LEU A 130 -2.48 5.09 7.37
N MET A 131 -1.64 6.07 7.06
CA MET A 131 -0.20 6.02 7.36
C MET A 131 0.05 6.02 8.86
N ALA A 132 -0.76 6.72 9.65
CA ALA A 132 -0.71 6.69 11.11
C ALA A 132 -1.01 5.30 11.66
N GLN A 133 -2.05 4.62 11.15
CA GLN A 133 -2.37 3.24 11.54
C GLN A 133 -1.23 2.27 11.21
N MET A 134 -0.64 2.41 10.02
CA MET A 134 0.48 1.56 9.58
C MET A 134 1.72 1.79 10.45
N ARG A 135 2.02 3.04 10.81
CA ARG A 135 3.10 3.40 11.73
C ARG A 135 2.90 2.79 13.11
N THR A 136 1.68 2.83 13.66
CA THR A 136 1.37 2.21 14.96
C THR A 136 1.59 0.71 14.91
N ALA A 137 1.07 0.03 13.89
CA ALA A 137 1.25 -1.41 13.74
C ALA A 137 2.72 -1.82 13.61
N LEU A 138 3.52 -1.05 12.86
CA LEU A 138 4.96 -1.31 12.74
C LEU A 138 5.71 -1.03 14.05
N ALA A 139 5.33 0.03 14.78
CA ALA A 139 5.91 0.33 16.09
C ALA A 139 5.63 -0.79 17.10
N ASP A 140 4.47 -1.44 17.05
CA ASP A 140 4.15 -2.58 17.89
C ASP A 140 5.09 -3.77 17.60
N VAL A 141 5.30 -4.10 16.32
CA VAL A 141 6.26 -5.15 15.93
C VAL A 141 7.69 -4.80 16.35
N ILE A 142 8.13 -3.56 16.17
CA ILE A 142 9.45 -3.10 16.62
C ILE A 142 9.59 -3.24 18.14
N ARG A 143 8.54 -2.91 18.91
CA ARG A 143 8.53 -3.03 20.36
C ARG A 143 8.70 -4.49 20.81
N GLU A 144 8.07 -5.44 20.12
CA GLU A 144 8.27 -6.88 20.37
C GLU A 144 9.73 -7.30 20.13
N HIS A 145 10.35 -6.84 19.03
CA HIS A 145 11.76 -7.10 18.73
C HIS A 145 12.73 -6.46 19.73
N GLN A 146 12.42 -5.27 20.25
CA GLN A 146 13.18 -4.64 21.32
C GLN A 146 13.04 -5.38 22.66
N GLN A 147 11.85 -5.92 22.94
CA GLN A 147 11.60 -6.70 24.15
C GLN A 147 12.38 -8.02 24.14
N SER A 148 12.49 -8.68 22.99
CA SER A 148 13.27 -9.91 22.80
C SER A 148 14.79 -9.69 22.72
N GLY A 149 15.25 -8.42 22.72
CA GLY A 149 16.68 -8.07 22.65
C GLY A 149 17.28 -8.17 21.24
N THR A 150 16.45 -8.35 20.21
CA THR A 150 16.90 -8.41 18.80
C THR A 150 17.10 -7.03 18.17
N LEU A 151 16.61 -5.97 18.81
CA LEU A 151 16.81 -4.58 18.41
C LEU A 151 17.28 -3.69 19.57
N PRO A 152 18.09 -2.65 19.28
CA PRO A 152 18.50 -1.65 20.26
C PRO A 152 17.30 -0.89 20.85
N ARG A 153 17.36 -0.52 22.13
CA ARG A 153 16.28 0.19 22.86
C ARG A 153 16.50 1.70 22.96
N GLU A 154 17.63 2.19 22.45
CA GLU A 154 18.04 3.59 22.49
C GLU A 154 17.17 4.47 21.58
N VAL A 155 16.58 3.88 20.54
CA VAL A 155 15.66 4.56 19.61
C VAL A 155 14.24 4.12 19.91
N SER A 156 13.30 5.07 19.94
CA SER A 156 11.89 4.73 20.17
C SER A 156 11.31 3.91 19.00
N PRO A 157 10.42 2.94 19.27
CA PRO A 157 9.72 2.18 18.21
C PRO A 157 9.04 3.07 17.18
N GLU A 158 8.46 4.19 17.63
CA GLU A 158 7.74 5.14 16.79
C GLU A 158 8.68 5.87 15.81
N ALA A 159 9.91 6.19 16.25
CA ALA A 159 10.92 6.83 15.41
C ALA A 159 11.49 5.84 14.38
N MET A 160 11.74 4.59 14.78
CA MET A 160 12.17 3.54 13.86
C MET A 160 11.08 3.23 12.82
N ALA A 161 9.82 3.13 13.24
CA ALA A 161 8.68 2.97 12.34
C ALA A 161 8.58 4.14 11.35
N ALA A 162 8.71 5.38 11.82
CA ALA A 162 8.71 6.56 10.96
C ALA A 162 9.87 6.53 9.94
N ALA A 163 11.08 6.13 10.33
CA ALA A 163 12.20 6.02 9.42
C ALA A 163 11.94 4.98 8.31
N PHE A 164 11.38 3.82 8.66
CA PHE A 164 10.98 2.82 7.65
C PHE A 164 9.88 3.36 6.72
N MET A 165 8.91 4.07 7.27
CA MET A 165 7.82 4.71 6.51
C MET A 165 8.32 5.82 5.59
N CYS A 166 9.48 6.42 5.83
CA CYS A 166 10.11 7.33 4.87
C CYS A 166 10.79 6.58 3.71
N MET A 167 11.32 5.38 3.95
CA MET A 167 12.00 4.58 2.94
C MET A 167 11.02 3.89 1.98
N LEU A 168 9.90 3.38 2.48
CA LEU A 168 8.95 2.59 1.70
C LEU A 168 8.37 3.37 0.48
N PRO A 169 7.94 4.64 0.61
CA PRO A 169 7.52 5.43 -0.55
C PRO A 169 8.62 5.61 -1.60
N GLY A 170 9.87 5.79 -1.16
CA GLY A 170 11.03 5.89 -2.06
C GLY A 170 11.31 4.59 -2.80
N TYR A 171 11.12 3.44 -2.14
CA TYR A 171 11.21 2.12 -2.77
C TYR A 171 10.11 1.91 -3.83
N ILE A 172 8.86 2.23 -3.49
CA ILE A 172 7.71 2.16 -4.41
C ILE A 172 7.91 3.09 -5.61
N LEU A 173 8.40 4.32 -5.38
CA LEU A 173 8.69 5.27 -6.44
C LEU A 173 9.76 4.73 -7.41
N GLN A 174 10.83 4.12 -6.89
CA GLN A 174 11.84 3.50 -7.75
C GLN A 174 11.27 2.32 -8.53
N LEU A 175 10.45 1.45 -7.90
CA LEU A 175 9.74 0.38 -8.63
C LEU A 175 8.85 0.91 -9.76
N ALA A 176 8.25 2.10 -9.63
CA ALA A 176 7.44 2.71 -10.68
C ALA A 176 8.27 3.29 -11.84
N MET A 177 9.55 3.59 -11.63
CA MET A 177 10.40 4.25 -12.63
C MET A 177 11.45 3.31 -13.23
N ASP A 178 12.31 2.74 -12.38
CA ASP A 178 13.42 1.86 -12.72
C ASP A 178 13.77 1.02 -11.47
N ASP A 179 13.57 -0.29 -11.54
CA ASP A 179 13.81 -1.22 -10.44
C ASP A 179 15.20 -1.88 -10.49
N SER A 180 16.03 -1.56 -11.47
CA SER A 180 17.34 -2.22 -11.70
C SER A 180 18.30 -2.08 -10.52
N ALA A 181 18.18 -1.01 -9.73
CA ALA A 181 19.00 -0.77 -8.54
C ALA A 181 18.44 -1.43 -7.26
N LEU A 182 17.27 -2.07 -7.31
CA LEU A 182 16.54 -2.51 -6.12
C LEU A 182 16.83 -3.94 -5.66
N ASP A 183 17.48 -4.75 -6.51
CA ASP A 183 17.75 -6.17 -6.20
C ASP A 183 18.61 -6.36 -4.94
N GLY A 184 19.52 -5.42 -4.66
CA GLY A 184 20.37 -5.45 -3.47
C GLY A 184 19.70 -4.92 -2.18
N VAL A 185 18.55 -4.25 -2.28
CA VAL A 185 17.95 -3.53 -1.14
C VAL A 185 17.50 -4.49 -0.02
N PRO A 186 16.81 -5.61 -0.29
CA PRO A 186 16.47 -6.59 0.76
C PRO A 186 17.73 -7.15 1.46
N GLY A 187 18.80 -7.40 0.71
CA GLY A 187 20.09 -7.83 1.27
C GLY A 187 20.73 -6.78 2.17
N ALA A 188 20.68 -5.51 1.77
CA ALA A 188 21.19 -4.39 2.57
C ALA A 188 20.43 -4.24 3.91
N LEU A 189 19.10 -4.43 3.93
CA LEU A 189 18.32 -4.39 5.15
C LEU A 189 18.71 -5.49 6.14
N ARG A 190 18.96 -6.71 5.64
CA ARG A 190 19.47 -7.83 6.46
C ARG A 190 20.85 -7.51 7.06
N ALA A 191 21.71 -6.79 6.34
CA ALA A 191 23.02 -6.38 6.83
C ALA A 191 22.98 -5.22 7.84
N LEU A 192 22.02 -4.30 7.69
CA LEU A 192 21.81 -3.20 8.63
C LEU A 192 21.22 -3.67 9.97
N TRP A 193 20.41 -4.74 9.94
CA TRP A 193 19.82 -5.36 11.14
C TRP A 193 20.04 -6.88 11.14
N PRO A 194 21.27 -7.34 11.39
CA PRO A 194 21.60 -8.75 11.41
C PRO A 194 20.88 -9.48 12.54
N ALA A 195 20.67 -10.79 12.37
CA ALA A 195 20.18 -11.63 13.46
C ALA A 195 21.13 -11.57 14.66
N PRO A 196 20.61 -11.63 15.91
CA PRO A 196 21.47 -11.72 17.08
C PRO A 196 22.38 -12.95 16.95
N ALA A 197 23.67 -12.77 17.25
CA ALA A 197 24.63 -13.87 17.23
C ALA A 197 24.16 -14.93 18.24
N THR A 198 23.84 -16.13 17.74
CA THR A 198 23.57 -17.28 18.60
C THR A 198 24.85 -17.60 19.37
N SER A 199 24.85 -17.30 20.66
CA SER A 199 25.90 -17.72 21.60
C SER A 199 25.73 -19.17 22.01
#